data_AF-A0A0D6L3L9-F1
#
_entry.id   AF-A0A0D6L3L9-F1
#
_cell.length_a   1.000
_cell.length_b   1.000
_cell.length_c   1.000
_cell.angle_alpha   90.00
_cell.angle_beta   90.00
_cell.angle_gamma   90.00
#
_symmetry.space_group_name_H-M   'P 1'
#
loop_
_entity.id
_entity.type
_entity.pdbx_description
1 polymer ?
#
loop_
_entity_poly.entity_id
_entity_poly.type
_entity_poly.pdbx_seq_one_letter_code
_entity_poly.pdbx_strand_id
1 'polypeptide(L)'
;DIYTFTIRKGIYFHDDECFGGKGRELTPEDVKYSLDFACSGNELNDDNNILVDKVKGGTEYRSSSKNSFPKGGVSGIKVKGETVEITLNKPFVGFETLLARNNIVIFAKEAYEKYGKEIVKHPVGTGPFKLEKMNKDGIRLIRNDHYWQKDAFGNQLPYLSAISMKYYTEKKAEMMAFRNKEIDLLLDIPADEIENVLGSLQDAVEGKNLKHKVESSHSLSIDYIGFNTADGVFKSKEVREAFFYAVDPTELIEKYIGGDGYPPVNGFVPEIEGAHNQTQVPSSNPEKARKLLAMAGYPNGNGFPETTIYVNGVEGSKNHALVKGFTELIK
;
A
#
# COMPACT_ATOMS: atom_id res chain seq x y z
N ASP A 1 11.12 -22.47 13.27
CA ASP A 1 12.27 -22.06 12.42
C ASP A 1 12.88 -20.77 12.91
N ILE A 2 14.19 -20.62 12.70
CA ILE A 2 14.96 -19.44 13.14
C ILE A 2 15.62 -18.82 11.92
N TYR A 3 15.37 -17.53 11.70
CA TYR A 3 16.07 -16.70 10.73
C TYR A 3 17.17 -15.92 11.45
N THR A 4 18.36 -15.87 10.87
CA THR A 4 19.51 -15.16 11.45
C THR A 4 20.04 -14.15 10.45
N PHE A 5 19.92 -12.87 10.78
CA PHE A 5 20.40 -11.77 9.95
C PHE A 5 21.67 -11.19 10.56
N THR A 6 22.75 -11.11 9.78
CA THR A 6 23.97 -10.39 10.19
C THR A 6 23.82 -8.92 9.81
N ILE A 7 23.94 -8.03 10.79
CA ILE A 7 23.75 -6.60 10.59
C ILE A 7 25.02 -5.98 10.00
N ARG A 8 24.85 -5.24 8.91
CA ARG A 8 25.95 -4.57 8.22
C ARG A 8 26.46 -3.40 9.08
N LYS A 9 27.77 -3.34 9.26
CA LYS A 9 28.47 -2.21 9.89
C LYS A 9 28.61 -1.01 8.95
N GLY A 10 28.85 0.17 9.52
CA GLY A 10 29.02 1.42 8.79
C GLY A 10 27.72 2.02 8.25
N ILE A 11 26.56 1.55 8.73
CA ILE A 11 25.27 2.17 8.45
C ILE A 11 24.98 3.18 9.56
N TYR A 12 24.64 4.41 9.21
CA TYR A 12 24.35 5.47 10.18
C TYR A 12 22.90 5.92 10.09
N PHE A 13 22.31 6.25 11.23
CA PHE A 13 21.07 7.00 11.26
C PHE A 13 21.29 8.41 10.72
N HIS A 14 20.21 9.00 10.21
CA HIS A 14 20.16 10.40 9.83
C HIS A 14 20.59 11.30 11.00
N ASP A 15 21.34 12.36 10.71
CA ASP A 15 21.63 13.41 11.68
C ASP A 15 20.33 14.06 12.16
N ASP A 16 20.15 14.11 13.47
CA ASP A 16 18.95 14.66 14.09
C ASP A 16 19.24 15.11 15.54
N GLU A 17 18.41 16.02 16.02
CA GLU A 17 18.45 16.52 17.39
C GLU A 17 18.23 15.43 18.45
N CYS A 18 17.64 14.28 18.11
CA CYS A 18 17.53 13.13 19.02
C CYS A 18 18.89 12.54 19.43
N PHE A 19 19.93 12.81 18.66
CA PHE A 19 21.31 12.44 18.97
C PHE A 19 22.18 13.63 19.40
N GLY A 20 21.60 14.81 19.61
CA GLY A 20 22.37 16.05 19.80
C GLY A 20 23.01 16.57 18.51
N GLY A 21 22.40 16.26 17.35
CA GLY A 21 22.72 16.85 16.06
C GLY A 21 23.55 15.97 15.11
N LYS A 22 24.10 14.84 15.57
CA LYS A 22 24.86 13.91 14.71
C LYS A 22 24.40 12.48 14.90
N GLY A 23 24.02 11.82 13.81
CA GLY A 23 23.57 10.44 13.79
C GLY A 23 24.67 9.47 14.25
N ARG A 24 24.26 8.37 14.87
CA ARG A 24 25.15 7.27 15.27
C ARG A 24 25.00 6.05 14.36
N GLU A 25 25.95 5.13 14.48
CA GLU A 25 25.90 3.85 13.78
C GLU A 25 24.68 3.02 14.24
N LEU A 26 24.06 2.36 13.27
CA LEU A 26 23.01 1.36 13.45
C LEU A 26 23.60 0.14 14.14
N THR A 27 22.89 -0.35 15.16
CA THR A 27 23.26 -1.55 15.91
C THR A 27 22.20 -2.65 15.74
N PRO A 28 22.54 -3.92 16.04
CA PRO A 28 21.54 -4.99 16.11
C PRO A 28 20.39 -4.71 17.09
N GLU A 29 20.64 -3.94 18.15
CA GLU A 29 19.59 -3.56 19.11
C GLU A 29 18.55 -2.61 18.50
N ASP A 30 18.94 -1.76 17.55
CA ASP A 30 18.00 -0.89 16.84
C ASP A 30 17.08 -1.68 15.91
N VAL A 31 17.64 -2.70 15.27
CA VAL A 31 16.87 -3.63 14.44
C VAL A 31 15.89 -4.41 15.31
N LYS A 32 16.36 -4.93 16.45
CA LYS A 32 15.47 -5.57 17.43
C LYS A 32 14.38 -4.63 17.90
N TYR A 33 14.72 -3.41 18.30
CA TYR A 33 13.74 -2.42 18.79
C TYR A 33 12.68 -2.10 17.73
N SER A 34 13.09 -1.89 16.47
CA SER A 34 12.18 -1.61 15.37
C SER A 34 11.23 -2.77 15.09
N LEU A 35 11.72 -4.01 15.15
CA LEU A 35 10.88 -5.20 14.95
C LEU A 35 9.99 -5.50 16.16
N ASP A 36 10.46 -5.23 17.38
CA ASP A 36 9.64 -5.28 18.59
C ASP A 36 8.49 -4.25 18.48
N PHE A 37 8.79 -3.03 18.03
CA PHE A 37 7.79 -1.99 17.78
C PHE A 37 6.75 -2.42 16.74
N ALA A 38 7.19 -3.05 15.64
CA ALA A 38 6.30 -3.60 14.61
C ALA A 38 5.37 -4.70 15.15
N CYS A 39 5.74 -5.38 16.23
CA CYS A 39 4.88 -6.34 16.94
C CYS A 39 4.07 -5.70 18.09
N SER A 40 4.26 -4.42 18.38
CA SER A 40 3.68 -3.79 19.58
C SER A 40 2.20 -3.46 19.41
N GLY A 41 1.51 -3.22 20.52
CA GLY A 41 0.13 -2.69 20.56
C GLY A 41 0.07 -1.18 20.56
N ASN A 42 1.19 -0.49 20.29
CA ASN A 42 1.27 0.97 20.27
C ASN A 42 0.36 1.55 19.18
N GLU A 43 -0.24 2.71 19.45
CA GLU A 43 -1.15 3.37 18.51
C GLU A 43 -0.48 3.83 17.20
N LEU A 44 0.83 4.12 17.22
CA LEU A 44 1.58 4.44 16.01
C LEU A 44 1.90 3.19 15.18
N ASN A 45 1.77 2.00 15.75
CA ASN A 45 1.81 0.75 15.01
C ASN A 45 0.43 0.45 14.40
N ASP A 46 -0.03 1.37 13.57
CA ASP A 46 -1.33 1.29 12.92
C ASP A 46 -1.29 0.19 11.84
N ASP A 47 -2.18 -0.78 11.97
CA ASP A 47 -2.43 -1.88 11.02
C ASP A 47 -1.31 -2.90 10.72
N ASN A 48 -0.23 -2.98 11.51
CA ASN A 48 0.83 -3.97 11.26
C ASN A 48 0.66 -5.30 12.03
N ASN A 49 -0.35 -6.11 11.66
CA ASN A 49 -0.49 -7.48 12.17
C ASN A 49 0.47 -8.49 11.51
N ILE A 50 1.29 -8.05 10.54
CA ILE A 50 2.04 -8.93 9.63
C ILE A 50 3.05 -9.80 10.39
N LEU A 51 3.72 -9.24 11.40
CA LEU A 51 4.71 -9.97 12.19
C LEU A 51 4.13 -10.59 13.46
N VAL A 52 3.06 -10.00 14.01
CA VAL A 52 2.50 -10.31 15.34
C VAL A 52 2.18 -11.79 15.49
N ASP A 53 1.50 -12.38 14.51
CA ASP A 53 1.07 -13.79 14.55
C ASP A 53 2.14 -14.77 14.06
N LYS A 54 3.23 -14.26 13.46
CA LYS A 54 4.30 -15.08 12.87
C LYS A 54 5.48 -15.25 13.80
N VAL A 55 5.85 -14.21 14.54
CA VAL A 55 7.01 -14.22 15.42
C VAL A 55 6.62 -14.76 16.80
N LYS A 56 7.46 -15.64 17.35
CA LYS A 56 7.26 -16.22 18.68
C LYS A 56 7.16 -15.12 19.74
N GLY A 57 6.05 -15.10 20.48
CA GLY A 57 5.78 -14.08 21.51
C GLY A 57 5.23 -12.75 20.99
N GLY A 58 4.96 -12.62 19.67
CA GLY A 58 4.46 -11.39 19.07
C GLY A 58 3.07 -11.01 19.57
N THR A 59 2.14 -11.96 19.61
CA THR A 59 0.76 -11.75 20.13
C THR A 59 0.73 -11.33 21.59
N GLU A 60 1.55 -11.97 22.43
CA GLU A 60 1.69 -11.65 23.86
C GLU A 60 2.31 -10.26 24.05
N TYR A 61 3.33 -9.94 23.25
CA TYR A 61 3.94 -8.61 23.26
C TYR A 61 2.94 -7.53 22.84
N ARG A 62 2.19 -7.73 21.75
CA ARG A 62 1.15 -6.78 21.30
C ARG A 62 0.13 -6.48 22.39
N SER A 63 -0.35 -7.52 23.05
CA SER A 63 -1.37 -7.40 24.11
C SER A 63 -0.86 -6.62 25.33
N SER A 64 0.42 -6.77 25.66
CA SER A 64 1.06 -6.14 26.82
C SER A 64 1.70 -4.78 26.54
N SER A 65 1.79 -4.36 25.27
CA SER A 65 2.56 -3.17 24.86
C SER A 65 1.73 -1.97 24.38
N LYS A 66 0.43 -1.94 24.68
CA LYS A 66 -0.46 -0.84 24.24
C LYS A 66 -0.07 0.52 24.82
N ASN A 67 0.26 0.58 26.11
CA ASN A 67 0.51 1.83 26.83
C ASN A 67 1.98 2.04 27.19
N SER A 68 2.80 0.99 27.20
CA SER A 68 4.22 1.03 27.51
C SER A 68 4.92 -0.18 26.92
N PHE A 69 6.22 -0.12 26.65
CA PHE A 69 6.97 -1.26 26.11
C PHE A 69 7.53 -2.15 27.24
N PRO A 70 7.09 -3.42 27.35
CA PRO A 70 7.65 -4.35 28.33
C PRO A 70 9.15 -4.56 28.12
N LYS A 71 9.90 -4.64 29.24
CA LYS A 71 11.33 -5.01 29.21
C LYS A 71 11.52 -6.37 28.55
N GLY A 72 12.49 -6.47 27.65
CA GLY A 72 12.86 -7.70 26.93
C GLY A 72 12.29 -7.80 25.51
N GLY A 73 11.27 -7.01 25.17
CA GLY A 73 10.70 -7.01 23.82
C GLY A 73 9.98 -8.31 23.46
N VAL A 74 9.91 -8.62 22.17
CA VAL A 74 9.31 -9.85 21.66
C VAL A 74 10.26 -11.04 21.92
N SER A 75 9.75 -12.09 22.56
CA SER A 75 10.57 -13.23 23.00
C SER A 75 11.30 -13.98 21.88
N GLY A 76 10.75 -13.93 20.66
CA GLY A 76 11.28 -14.55 19.46
C GLY A 76 12.35 -13.72 18.75
N ILE A 77 12.59 -12.47 19.14
CA ILE A 77 13.56 -11.57 18.51
C ILE A 77 14.72 -11.34 19.47
N LYS A 78 15.91 -11.84 19.10
CA LYS A 78 17.09 -11.83 19.96
C LYS A 78 18.30 -11.28 19.24
N VAL A 79 19.07 -10.46 19.93
CA VAL A 79 20.40 -10.03 19.49
C VAL A 79 21.45 -11.02 20.00
N LYS A 80 22.36 -11.44 19.11
CA LYS A 80 23.53 -12.26 19.44
C LYS A 80 24.75 -11.71 18.72
N GLY A 81 25.50 -10.85 19.43
CA GLY A 81 26.62 -10.12 18.84
C GLY A 81 26.13 -9.23 17.70
N GLU A 82 26.65 -9.42 16.50
CA GLU A 82 26.28 -8.66 15.28
C GLU A 82 25.06 -9.21 14.56
N THR A 83 24.38 -10.22 15.12
CA THR A 83 23.24 -10.87 14.48
C THR A 83 21.94 -10.62 15.22
N VAL A 84 20.85 -10.57 14.46
CA VAL A 84 19.48 -10.61 14.97
C VAL A 84 18.85 -11.94 14.55
N GLU A 85 18.47 -12.73 15.54
CA GLU A 85 17.74 -13.98 15.37
C GLU A 85 16.24 -13.75 15.55
N ILE A 86 15.43 -14.27 14.63
CA ILE A 86 13.98 -14.20 14.65
C ILE A 86 13.42 -15.62 14.60
N THR A 87 12.72 -16.02 15.66
CA THR A 87 12.06 -17.32 15.77
C THR A 87 10.60 -17.21 15.36
N LEU A 88 10.19 -18.00 14.36
CA LEU A 88 8.79 -18.04 13.92
C LEU A 88 7.97 -19.11 14.66
N ASN A 89 6.67 -18.85 14.79
CA ASN A 89 5.67 -19.79 15.30
C ASN A 89 5.53 -21.02 14.39
N LYS A 90 5.66 -20.82 13.07
CA LYS A 90 5.60 -21.87 12.04
C LYS A 90 6.58 -21.53 10.90
N PRO A 91 7.07 -22.54 10.16
CA PRO A 91 7.80 -22.32 8.91
C PRO A 91 7.05 -21.40 7.94
N PHE A 92 7.72 -20.40 7.37
CA PHE A 92 7.12 -19.51 6.37
C PHE A 92 8.16 -18.99 5.37
N VAL A 93 8.12 -19.52 4.15
CA VAL A 93 9.12 -19.24 3.10
C VAL A 93 9.20 -17.76 2.74
N GLY A 94 8.07 -17.04 2.75
CA GLY A 94 8.01 -15.61 2.40
C GLY A 94 8.42 -14.63 3.49
N PHE A 95 9.04 -15.09 4.59
CA PHE A 95 9.29 -14.23 5.76
C PHE A 95 10.19 -13.03 5.45
N GLU A 96 11.24 -13.22 4.65
CA GLU A 96 12.15 -12.13 4.25
C GLU A 96 11.42 -11.06 3.42
N THR A 97 10.52 -11.47 2.53
CA THR A 97 9.67 -10.55 1.76
C THR A 97 8.75 -9.73 2.67
N LEU A 98 8.29 -10.29 3.79
CA LEU A 98 7.52 -9.51 4.77
C LEU A 98 8.38 -8.41 5.40
N LEU A 99 9.63 -8.71 5.76
CA LEU A 99 10.55 -7.73 6.34
C LEU A 99 10.91 -6.58 5.38
N ALA A 100 10.72 -6.77 4.07
CA ALA A 100 10.94 -5.75 3.05
C ALA A 100 9.74 -4.80 2.83
N ARG A 101 8.63 -5.00 3.56
CA ARG A 101 7.46 -4.12 3.43
C ARG A 101 7.74 -2.72 3.99
N ASN A 102 7.14 -1.71 3.37
CA ASN A 102 7.29 -0.30 3.72
C ASN A 102 6.81 0.09 5.13
N ASN A 103 6.03 -0.77 5.79
CA ASN A 103 5.57 -0.58 7.17
C ASN A 103 6.41 -1.34 8.22
N ILE A 104 7.45 -2.07 7.79
CA ILE A 104 8.45 -2.71 8.67
C ILE A 104 9.78 -2.02 8.40
N VAL A 105 10.03 -0.93 9.13
CA VAL A 105 11.16 -0.04 8.89
C VAL A 105 12.08 0.03 10.10
N ILE A 106 13.36 0.29 9.83
CA ILE A 106 14.35 0.54 10.88
C ILE A 106 14.37 2.03 11.20
N PHE A 107 14.14 2.36 12.47
CA PHE A 107 14.15 3.75 12.96
C PHE A 107 14.89 3.87 14.28
N ALA A 108 15.36 5.07 14.59
CA ALA A 108 16.10 5.34 15.81
C ALA A 108 15.18 5.31 17.03
N LYS A 109 15.54 4.50 18.04
CA LYS A 109 14.83 4.47 19.33
C LYS A 109 14.79 5.84 19.99
N GLU A 110 15.89 6.59 19.91
CA GLU A 110 16.05 7.94 20.44
C GLU A 110 15.06 8.93 19.81
N ALA A 111 14.73 8.75 18.53
CA ALA A 111 13.73 9.59 17.88
C ALA A 111 12.33 9.37 18.47
N TYR A 112 11.97 8.13 18.76
CA TYR A 112 10.70 7.85 19.45
C TYR A 112 10.72 8.35 20.90
N GLU A 113 11.83 8.17 21.62
CA GLU A 113 11.95 8.66 22.99
C GLU A 113 11.90 10.20 23.07
N LYS A 114 12.41 10.90 22.07
CA LYS A 114 12.40 12.38 22.01
C LYS A 114 11.07 12.94 21.49
N TYR A 115 10.53 12.41 20.40
CA TYR A 115 9.39 13.01 19.69
C TYR A 115 8.05 12.32 19.98
N GLY A 116 8.06 11.09 20.52
CA GLY A 116 6.84 10.31 20.73
C GLY A 116 6.00 10.21 19.45
N LYS A 117 4.74 10.63 19.53
CA LYS A 117 3.81 10.63 18.36
C LYS A 117 4.25 11.57 17.24
N GLU A 118 4.99 12.62 17.56
CA GLU A 118 5.48 13.58 16.57
C GLU A 118 6.65 13.02 15.73
N ILE A 119 7.11 11.79 16.00
CA ILE A 119 8.11 11.11 15.17
C ILE A 119 7.69 11.05 13.69
N VAL A 120 6.39 11.05 13.38
CA VAL A 120 5.89 11.10 11.99
C VAL A 120 6.28 12.40 11.26
N LYS A 121 6.57 13.47 12.01
CA LYS A 121 7.11 14.74 11.49
C LYS A 121 8.64 14.83 11.61
N HIS A 122 9.26 13.91 12.35
CA HIS A 122 10.69 13.82 12.58
C HIS A 122 11.19 12.37 12.36
N PRO A 123 10.97 11.77 11.17
CA PRO A 123 11.38 10.40 10.93
C PRO A 123 12.90 10.31 10.82
N VAL A 124 13.51 9.51 11.69
CA VAL A 124 14.96 9.30 11.73
C VAL A 124 15.25 7.84 11.41
N GLY A 125 15.72 7.60 10.17
CA GLY A 125 16.03 6.26 9.66
C GLY A 125 17.46 6.16 9.15
N THR A 126 17.75 5.10 8.40
CA THR A 126 19.06 4.85 7.76
C THR A 126 18.99 4.91 6.22
N GLY A 127 17.83 5.32 5.70
CA GLY A 127 17.50 5.30 4.27
C GLY A 127 18.24 6.36 3.43
N PRO A 128 18.06 6.32 2.11
CA PRO A 128 18.76 7.18 1.15
C PRO A 128 18.35 8.66 1.18
N PHE A 129 17.16 8.97 1.72
CA PHE A 129 16.68 10.34 1.85
C PHE A 129 16.17 10.62 3.27
N LYS A 130 16.26 11.88 3.68
CA LYS A 130 15.84 12.43 4.97
C LYS A 130 14.71 13.42 4.75
N LEU A 131 13.78 13.51 5.70
CA LEU A 131 12.72 14.52 5.62
C LEU A 131 13.31 15.92 5.82
N GLU A 132 13.14 16.80 4.84
CA GLU A 132 13.49 18.23 4.97
C GLU A 132 12.26 19.04 5.36
N LYS A 133 11.13 18.80 4.70
CA LYS A 133 9.89 19.54 4.94
C LYS A 133 8.67 18.70 4.61
N MET A 134 7.65 18.78 5.47
CA MET A 134 6.31 18.28 5.19
C MET A 134 5.31 19.36 5.56
N ASN A 135 4.45 19.74 4.62
CA ASN A 135 3.40 20.72 4.84
C ASN A 135 2.18 20.40 3.96
N LYS A 136 1.19 21.30 3.95
CA LYS A 136 -0.03 21.15 3.13
C LYS A 136 0.22 21.14 1.61
N ASP A 137 1.38 21.62 1.16
CA ASP A 137 1.72 21.70 -0.27
C ASP A 137 2.44 20.44 -0.75
N GLY A 138 3.02 19.65 0.18
CA GLY A 138 3.74 18.44 -0.16
C GLY A 138 4.80 18.00 0.85
N ILE A 139 5.63 17.06 0.41
CA ILE A 139 6.79 16.53 1.12
C ILE A 139 8.04 16.78 0.29
N ARG A 140 9.09 17.26 0.95
CA ARG A 140 10.43 17.37 0.38
C ARG A 140 11.41 16.52 1.18
N LEU A 141 12.08 15.63 0.48
CA LEU A 141 13.12 14.77 1.01
C LEU A 141 14.47 15.20 0.41
N ILE A 142 15.50 15.27 1.23
CA ILE A 142 16.88 15.57 0.80
C ILE A 142 17.75 14.33 0.91
N ARG A 143 18.79 14.25 0.08
CA ARG A 143 19.73 13.14 0.10
C ARG A 143 20.34 12.94 1.49
N ASN A 144 20.50 11.68 1.87
CA ASN A 144 21.37 11.28 2.96
C ASN A 144 22.80 11.10 2.42
N ASP A 145 23.67 12.10 2.63
CA ASP A 145 25.07 12.04 2.17
C ASP A 145 25.88 10.91 2.85
N HIS A 146 25.35 10.31 3.92
CA HIS A 146 25.93 9.16 4.63
C HIS A 146 25.22 7.83 4.30
N TYR A 147 24.43 7.76 3.23
CA TYR A 147 23.81 6.50 2.82
C TYR A 147 24.89 5.46 2.49
N TRP A 148 24.69 4.20 2.85
CA TRP A 148 25.75 3.20 2.83
C TRP A 148 25.93 2.51 1.47
N GLN A 149 24.89 2.52 0.63
CA GLN A 149 24.87 1.71 -0.58
C GLN A 149 25.61 2.41 -1.72
N LYS A 150 26.44 1.63 -2.43
CA LYS A 150 27.09 2.04 -3.68
C LYS A 150 26.50 1.26 -4.84
N ASP A 151 26.57 1.84 -6.03
CA ASP A 151 26.26 1.14 -7.27
C ASP A 151 27.35 0.10 -7.63
N ALA A 152 27.18 -0.58 -8.76
CA ALA A 152 28.14 -1.56 -9.26
C ALA A 152 29.50 -0.95 -9.67
N PHE A 153 29.59 0.37 -9.83
CA PHE A 153 30.78 1.11 -10.25
C PHE A 153 31.47 1.83 -9.07
N GLY A 154 30.95 1.69 -7.85
CA GLY A 154 31.50 2.32 -6.65
C GLY A 154 31.03 3.76 -6.39
N ASN A 155 30.08 4.27 -7.18
CA ASN A 155 29.45 5.57 -6.95
C ASN A 155 28.50 5.51 -5.75
N GLN A 156 28.51 6.57 -4.95
CA GLN A 156 27.66 6.68 -3.77
C GLN A 156 26.20 6.94 -4.17
N LEU A 157 25.27 6.10 -3.71
CA LEU A 157 23.83 6.34 -3.86
C LEU A 157 23.29 7.23 -2.72
N PRO A 158 22.11 7.86 -2.91
CA PRO A 158 21.38 8.02 -4.17
C PRO A 158 21.99 9.13 -5.06
N TYR A 159 21.72 9.08 -6.38
CA TYR A 159 22.18 10.10 -7.33
C TYR A 159 21.45 11.43 -7.19
N LEU A 160 20.16 11.38 -6.86
CA LEU A 160 19.33 12.57 -6.73
C LEU A 160 19.72 13.35 -5.47
N SER A 161 19.72 14.68 -5.58
CA SER A 161 19.94 15.56 -4.42
C SER A 161 18.70 15.70 -3.54
N ALA A 162 17.51 15.62 -4.14
CA ALA A 162 16.23 15.74 -3.45
C ALA A 162 15.10 15.06 -4.23
N ILE A 163 14.02 14.74 -3.52
CA ILE A 163 12.72 14.33 -4.06
C ILE A 163 11.69 15.31 -3.54
N SER A 164 10.85 15.86 -4.43
CA SER A 164 9.74 16.74 -4.06
C SER A 164 8.43 16.11 -4.53
N MET A 165 7.59 15.76 -3.57
CA MET A 165 6.24 15.23 -3.80
C MET A 165 5.27 16.37 -3.54
N LYS A 166 4.51 16.78 -4.56
CA LYS A 166 3.50 17.84 -4.45
C LYS A 166 2.11 17.22 -4.30
N TYR A 167 1.26 17.86 -3.51
CA TYR A 167 -0.13 17.46 -3.39
C TYR A 167 -1.00 18.25 -4.37
N TYR A 168 -1.83 17.52 -5.12
CA TYR A 168 -2.87 18.09 -5.98
C TYR A 168 -4.21 17.49 -5.58
N THR A 169 -5.21 18.35 -5.37
CA THR A 169 -6.58 17.90 -5.06
C THR A 169 -7.29 17.37 -6.30
N GLU A 170 -6.97 17.93 -7.48
CA GLU A 170 -7.57 17.57 -8.75
C GLU A 170 -6.56 16.94 -9.70
N LYS A 171 -6.92 15.81 -10.30
CA LYS A 171 -6.08 15.08 -11.25
C LYS A 171 -5.75 15.87 -12.52
N LYS A 172 -6.66 16.72 -12.99
CA LYS A 172 -6.41 17.61 -14.14
C LYS A 172 -5.34 18.66 -13.83
N ALA A 173 -5.33 19.21 -12.62
CA ALA A 173 -4.29 20.14 -12.19
C ALA A 173 -2.92 19.46 -12.11
N GLU A 174 -2.85 18.23 -11.59
CA GLU A 174 -1.63 17.40 -11.58
C GLU A 174 -1.11 17.15 -13.00
N MET A 175 -1.98 16.77 -13.93
CA MET A 175 -1.65 16.56 -15.35
C MET A 175 -1.14 17.84 -16.02
N MET A 176 -1.76 19.00 -15.74
CA MET A 176 -1.29 20.29 -16.25
C MET A 176 0.09 20.66 -15.72
N ALA A 177 0.36 20.44 -14.42
CA ALA A 177 1.68 20.64 -13.83
C ALA A 177 2.75 19.77 -14.50
N PHE A 178 2.43 18.51 -14.81
CA PHE A 178 3.33 17.63 -15.57
C PHE A 178 3.58 18.15 -16.99
N ARG A 179 2.52 18.56 -17.72
CA ARG A 179 2.65 19.16 -19.07
C ARG A 179 3.51 20.43 -19.07
N ASN A 180 3.40 21.22 -18.00
CA ASN A 180 4.19 22.44 -17.80
C ASN A 180 5.61 22.18 -17.27
N LYS A 181 6.00 20.91 -17.07
CA LYS A 181 7.31 20.49 -16.54
C LYS A 181 7.56 20.97 -15.10
N GLU A 182 6.51 21.14 -14.31
CA GLU A 182 6.59 21.50 -12.89
C GLU A 182 6.72 20.27 -11.96
N ILE A 183 6.47 19.08 -12.51
CA ILE A 183 6.71 17.76 -11.93
C ILE A 183 7.25 16.82 -13.01
N ASP A 184 8.14 15.90 -12.62
CA ASP A 184 8.83 15.00 -13.56
C ASP A 184 8.14 13.63 -13.72
N LEU A 185 7.27 13.26 -12.77
CA LEU A 185 6.61 11.97 -12.72
C LEU A 185 5.12 12.18 -12.41
N LEU A 186 4.28 11.57 -13.24
CA LEU A 186 2.85 11.42 -13.02
C LEU A 186 2.57 9.93 -12.80
N LEU A 187 2.05 9.58 -11.62
CA LEU A 187 1.84 8.17 -11.24
C LEU A 187 0.51 7.60 -11.76
N ASP A 188 -0.42 8.47 -12.16
CA ASP A 188 -1.76 8.08 -12.59
C ASP A 188 -2.28 9.06 -13.64
N ILE A 189 -2.76 8.54 -14.77
CA ILE A 189 -3.25 9.33 -15.89
C ILE A 189 -4.77 9.42 -15.75
N PRO A 190 -5.38 10.62 -15.78
CA PRO A 190 -6.84 10.75 -15.80
C PRO A 190 -7.43 9.94 -16.96
N ALA A 191 -8.50 9.17 -16.70
CA ALA A 191 -9.09 8.28 -17.71
C ALA A 191 -9.49 9.01 -19.01
N ASP A 192 -9.96 10.25 -18.89
CA ASP A 192 -10.33 11.12 -20.02
C ASP A 192 -9.14 11.76 -20.75
N GLU A 193 -7.91 11.59 -20.25
CA GLU A 193 -6.68 12.10 -20.85
C GLU A 193 -5.81 10.99 -21.46
N ILE A 194 -6.18 9.71 -21.33
CA ILE A 194 -5.40 8.58 -21.84
C ILE A 194 -5.13 8.72 -23.34
N GLU A 195 -6.15 9.02 -24.16
CA GLU A 195 -5.98 9.22 -25.60
C GLU A 195 -5.08 10.42 -25.93
N ASN A 196 -5.18 11.51 -25.15
CA ASN A 196 -4.35 12.70 -25.35
C ASN A 196 -2.88 12.46 -24.97
N VAL A 197 -2.62 11.60 -23.99
CA VAL A 197 -1.26 11.26 -23.53
C VAL A 197 -0.61 10.22 -24.45
N LEU A 198 -1.37 9.21 -24.87
CA LEU A 198 -0.92 8.14 -25.77
C LEU A 198 -0.96 8.53 -27.24
N GLY A 199 -1.54 9.68 -27.59
CA GLY A 199 -1.76 10.08 -28.97
C GLY A 199 -2.77 9.20 -29.69
N SER A 200 -3.23 9.65 -30.86
CA SER A 200 -4.11 8.84 -31.70
C SER A 200 -3.30 7.90 -32.61
N LEU A 201 -3.96 6.85 -33.11
CA LEU A 201 -3.39 6.01 -34.18
C LEU A 201 -3.00 6.86 -35.40
N GLN A 202 -3.76 7.92 -35.69
CA GLN A 202 -3.50 8.86 -36.77
C GLN A 202 -2.18 9.63 -36.53
N ASP A 203 -1.91 10.08 -35.30
CA ASP A 203 -0.66 10.74 -34.95
C ASP A 203 0.56 9.83 -35.13
N ALA A 204 0.43 8.55 -34.77
CA ALA A 204 1.47 7.55 -34.96
C ALA A 204 1.75 7.30 -36.45
N VAL A 205 0.70 7.21 -37.29
CA VAL A 205 0.81 7.07 -38.75
C VAL A 205 1.48 8.31 -39.38
N GLU A 206 1.24 9.50 -38.83
CA GLU A 206 1.89 10.76 -39.22
C GLU A 206 3.33 10.89 -38.69
N GLY A 207 3.86 9.88 -38.00
CA GLY A 207 5.23 9.86 -37.48
C GLY A 207 5.45 10.74 -36.26
N LYS A 208 4.39 11.15 -35.55
CA LYS A 208 4.53 11.89 -34.29
C LYS A 208 4.91 10.95 -33.16
N ASN A 209 5.99 11.28 -32.45
CA ASN A 209 6.43 10.53 -31.29
C ASN A 209 5.73 11.02 -30.02
N LEU A 210 5.52 10.10 -29.07
CA LEU A 210 5.12 10.45 -27.72
C LEU A 210 6.19 11.33 -27.07
N LYS A 211 5.74 12.45 -26.48
CA LYS A 211 6.63 13.37 -25.75
C LYS A 211 7.08 12.79 -24.40
N HIS A 212 6.37 11.77 -23.91
CA HIS A 212 6.56 11.19 -22.60
C HIS A 212 6.70 9.67 -22.71
N LYS A 213 7.49 9.08 -21.83
CA LYS A 213 7.53 7.64 -21.66
C LYS A 213 6.32 7.24 -20.80
N VAL A 214 5.42 6.44 -21.37
CA VAL A 214 4.31 5.85 -20.61
C VAL A 214 4.70 4.43 -20.25
N GLU A 215 4.74 4.15 -18.96
CA GLU A 215 4.96 2.81 -18.42
C GLU A 215 3.59 2.26 -17.98
N SER A 216 3.17 1.17 -18.61
CA SER A 216 1.95 0.44 -18.22
C SER A 216 2.33 -1.00 -17.89
N SER A 217 1.97 -1.44 -16.70
CA SER A 217 2.25 -2.79 -16.22
C SER A 217 1.12 -3.29 -15.33
N HIS A 218 0.98 -4.62 -15.27
CA HIS A 218 0.03 -5.26 -14.38
C HIS A 218 0.44 -5.01 -12.93
N SER A 219 -0.44 -4.37 -12.16
CA SER A 219 -0.24 -4.15 -10.73
C SER A 219 -0.73 -5.36 -9.94
N LEU A 220 -0.07 -5.68 -8.81
CA LEU A 220 -0.57 -6.63 -7.82
C LEU A 220 -1.62 -5.96 -6.90
N SER A 221 -2.62 -5.33 -7.53
CA SER A 221 -3.69 -4.56 -6.90
C SER A 221 -5.05 -5.06 -7.38
N ILE A 222 -6.07 -4.89 -6.55
CA ILE A 222 -7.45 -5.30 -6.84
C ILE A 222 -8.38 -4.17 -6.41
N ASP A 223 -9.31 -3.80 -7.28
CA ASP A 223 -10.46 -2.98 -6.92
C ASP A 223 -11.65 -3.89 -6.60
N TYR A 224 -12.32 -3.66 -5.47
CA TYR A 224 -13.45 -4.48 -5.03
C TYR A 224 -14.50 -3.69 -4.27
N ILE A 225 -15.74 -4.18 -4.31
CA ILE A 225 -16.83 -3.69 -3.45
C ILE A 225 -16.87 -4.53 -2.17
N GLY A 226 -16.57 -3.90 -1.04
CA GLY A 226 -16.64 -4.52 0.28
C GLY A 226 -18.06 -4.51 0.84
N PHE A 227 -18.53 -5.65 1.34
CA PHE A 227 -19.81 -5.75 2.05
C PHE A 227 -19.59 -5.88 3.55
N ASN A 228 -20.34 -5.14 4.37
CA ASN A 228 -20.36 -5.35 5.81
C ASN A 228 -21.12 -6.65 6.12
N THR A 229 -20.38 -7.74 6.33
CA THR A 229 -20.97 -9.07 6.62
C THR A 229 -21.46 -9.19 8.06
N ALA A 230 -21.11 -8.26 8.94
CA ALA A 230 -21.45 -8.27 10.36
C ALA A 230 -22.75 -7.54 10.65
N ASP A 231 -23.33 -6.79 9.71
CA ASP A 231 -24.57 -6.06 9.94
C ASP A 231 -25.49 -5.84 8.71
N GLY A 232 -26.74 -5.49 8.99
CA GLY A 232 -27.74 -5.11 7.99
C GLY A 232 -28.09 -6.22 7.00
N VAL A 233 -28.55 -5.81 5.81
CA VAL A 233 -28.99 -6.72 4.74
C VAL A 233 -27.85 -7.55 4.15
N PHE A 234 -26.60 -7.07 4.28
CA PHE A 234 -25.42 -7.75 3.77
C PHE A 234 -24.91 -8.87 4.68
N LYS A 235 -25.54 -9.12 5.84
CA LYS A 235 -25.39 -10.37 6.62
C LYS A 235 -25.76 -11.59 5.77
N SER A 236 -26.84 -11.48 4.98
CA SER A 236 -27.29 -12.56 4.08
C SER A 236 -26.26 -12.80 2.98
N LYS A 237 -25.86 -14.06 2.82
CA LYS A 237 -24.98 -14.49 1.74
C LYS A 237 -25.66 -14.32 0.38
N GLU A 238 -26.96 -14.61 0.34
CA GLU A 238 -27.82 -14.53 -0.85
C GLU A 238 -27.89 -13.09 -1.37
N VAL A 239 -28.00 -12.10 -0.48
CA VAL A 239 -27.90 -10.68 -0.88
C VAL A 239 -26.55 -10.39 -1.51
N ARG A 240 -25.43 -10.79 -0.88
CA ARG A 240 -24.09 -10.53 -1.44
C ARG A 240 -23.88 -11.23 -2.79
N GLU A 241 -24.33 -12.47 -2.92
CA GLU A 241 -24.29 -13.21 -4.20
C GLU A 241 -25.18 -12.54 -5.26
N ALA A 242 -26.33 -11.99 -4.88
CA ALA A 242 -27.19 -11.27 -5.81
C ALA A 242 -26.45 -10.08 -6.43
N PHE A 243 -25.77 -9.26 -5.63
CA PHE A 243 -24.97 -8.14 -6.12
C PHE A 243 -23.79 -8.60 -6.99
N PHE A 244 -23.12 -9.69 -6.62
CA PHE A 244 -22.04 -10.26 -7.44
C PHE A 244 -22.54 -10.68 -8.83
N TYR A 245 -23.68 -11.38 -8.91
CA TYR A 245 -24.23 -11.83 -10.19
C TYR A 245 -24.89 -10.71 -11.00
N ALA A 246 -25.22 -9.57 -10.40
CA ALA A 246 -25.89 -8.46 -11.09
C ALA A 246 -24.96 -7.72 -12.05
N VAL A 247 -23.65 -7.70 -11.78
CA VAL A 247 -22.69 -6.85 -12.50
C VAL A 247 -21.79 -7.67 -13.40
N ASP A 248 -21.69 -7.28 -14.67
CA ASP A 248 -20.65 -7.77 -15.57
C ASP A 248 -19.38 -6.92 -15.39
N PRO A 249 -18.27 -7.50 -14.91
CA PRO A 249 -17.03 -6.76 -14.72
C PRO A 249 -16.46 -6.22 -16.04
N THR A 250 -16.67 -6.90 -17.17
CA THR A 250 -16.20 -6.45 -18.49
C THR A 250 -16.93 -5.17 -18.89
N GLU A 251 -18.27 -5.19 -18.76
CA GLU A 251 -19.10 -4.02 -19.04
C GLU A 251 -18.74 -2.85 -18.13
N LEU A 252 -18.54 -3.11 -16.83
CA LEU A 252 -18.12 -2.10 -15.87
C LEU A 252 -16.80 -1.44 -16.29
N ILE A 253 -15.81 -2.26 -16.65
CA ILE A 253 -14.47 -1.80 -17.02
C ILE A 253 -14.50 -0.96 -18.29
N GLU A 254 -15.14 -1.45 -19.34
CA GLU A 254 -15.17 -0.79 -20.65
C GLU A 254 -15.99 0.51 -20.62
N LYS A 255 -17.16 0.51 -19.97
CA LYS A 255 -18.07 1.66 -20.02
C LYS A 255 -17.75 2.75 -19.02
N TYR A 256 -17.23 2.42 -17.83
CA TYR A 256 -17.15 3.37 -16.73
C TYR A 256 -15.74 3.77 -16.35
N ILE A 257 -14.73 2.93 -16.61
CA ILE A 257 -13.32 3.26 -16.33
C ILE A 257 -12.43 3.19 -17.56
N GLY A 258 -13.02 3.23 -18.77
CA GLY A 258 -12.29 3.40 -20.03
C GLY A 258 -11.33 2.27 -20.38
N GLY A 259 -11.58 1.06 -19.89
CA GLY A 259 -10.68 -0.08 -20.10
C GLY A 259 -9.51 -0.17 -19.11
N ASP A 260 -9.45 0.70 -18.10
CA ASP A 260 -8.38 0.68 -17.09
C ASP A 260 -8.59 -0.45 -16.05
N GLY A 261 -8.26 -1.67 -16.44
CA GLY A 261 -8.30 -2.86 -15.61
C GLY A 261 -8.62 -4.10 -16.42
N TYR A 262 -8.72 -5.24 -15.75
CA TYR A 262 -9.14 -6.49 -16.36
C TYR A 262 -10.10 -7.23 -15.42
N PRO A 263 -11.10 -7.95 -15.96
CA PRO A 263 -11.96 -8.80 -15.15
C PRO A 263 -11.14 -9.84 -14.37
N PRO A 264 -11.56 -10.20 -13.15
CA PRO A 264 -10.92 -11.27 -12.41
C PRO A 264 -11.08 -12.60 -13.16
N VAL A 265 -9.96 -13.25 -13.51
CA VAL A 265 -9.95 -14.52 -14.26
C VAL A 265 -9.88 -15.75 -13.35
N ASN A 266 -9.12 -15.66 -12.26
CA ASN A 266 -8.82 -16.78 -11.36
C ASN A 266 -9.07 -16.40 -9.89
N GLY A 267 -10.29 -16.03 -9.54
CA GLY A 267 -10.63 -15.53 -8.20
C GLY A 267 -10.14 -14.10 -7.99
N PHE A 268 -9.92 -13.73 -6.73
CA PHE A 268 -9.61 -12.33 -6.38
C PHE A 268 -8.11 -12.00 -6.44
N VAL A 269 -7.20 -12.97 -6.50
CA VAL A 269 -5.75 -12.72 -6.45
C VAL A 269 -5.22 -12.49 -7.87
N PRO A 270 -4.52 -11.37 -8.15
CA PRO A 270 -3.85 -11.14 -9.43
C PRO A 270 -2.88 -12.26 -9.78
N GLU A 271 -2.59 -12.44 -11.07
CA GLU A 271 -1.61 -13.41 -11.51
C GLU A 271 -0.22 -13.05 -10.98
N ILE A 272 0.43 -14.01 -10.34
CA ILE A 272 1.78 -13.87 -9.79
C ILE A 272 2.59 -15.03 -10.35
N GLU A 273 3.78 -14.74 -10.88
CA GLU A 273 4.69 -15.77 -11.37
C GLU A 273 5.00 -16.78 -10.26
N GLY A 274 4.79 -18.07 -10.55
CA GLY A 274 4.97 -19.16 -9.60
C GLY A 274 3.79 -19.43 -8.66
N ALA A 275 2.72 -18.64 -8.71
CA ALA A 275 1.48 -18.93 -8.00
C ALA A 275 0.50 -19.74 -8.89
N HIS A 276 -0.03 -20.84 -8.36
CA HIS A 276 -1.06 -21.63 -9.04
C HIS A 276 -2.44 -21.31 -8.46
N ASN A 277 -3.16 -20.38 -9.09
CA ASN A 277 -4.54 -20.07 -8.73
C ASN A 277 -5.48 -20.49 -9.87
N GLN A 278 -6.37 -21.45 -9.58
CA GLN A 278 -7.36 -21.99 -10.52
C GLN A 278 -8.79 -21.72 -10.07
N THR A 279 -8.97 -20.71 -9.20
CA THR A 279 -10.29 -20.37 -8.65
C THR A 279 -11.20 -19.89 -9.77
N GLN A 280 -12.27 -20.63 -10.07
CA GLN A 280 -13.22 -20.21 -11.09
C GLN A 280 -14.00 -18.98 -10.62
N VAL A 281 -14.14 -17.99 -11.50
CA VAL A 281 -14.99 -16.81 -11.28
C VAL A 281 -16.29 -17.01 -12.04
N PRO A 282 -17.45 -17.11 -11.34
CA PRO A 282 -18.73 -17.19 -12.03
C PRO A 282 -18.99 -15.92 -12.82
N SER A 283 -19.52 -16.05 -14.04
CA SER A 283 -19.95 -14.92 -14.86
C SER A 283 -21.17 -14.22 -14.27
N SER A 284 -21.41 -12.98 -14.71
CA SER A 284 -22.64 -12.24 -14.45
C SER A 284 -23.88 -13.07 -14.83
N ASN A 285 -24.93 -12.97 -14.03
CA ASN A 285 -26.21 -13.61 -14.28
C ASN A 285 -27.34 -12.81 -13.60
N PRO A 286 -27.87 -11.78 -14.28
CA PRO A 286 -28.90 -10.91 -13.72
C PRO A 286 -30.20 -11.64 -13.31
N GLU A 287 -30.54 -12.75 -13.99
CA GLU A 287 -31.70 -13.56 -13.58
C GLU A 287 -31.47 -14.26 -12.25
N LYS A 288 -30.28 -14.85 -12.06
CA LYS A 288 -29.87 -15.46 -10.79
C LYS A 288 -29.81 -14.42 -9.69
N ALA A 289 -29.28 -13.23 -9.98
CA ALA A 289 -29.27 -12.10 -9.05
C ALA A 289 -30.67 -11.76 -8.54
N ARG A 290 -31.64 -11.57 -9.44
CA ARG A 290 -33.03 -11.29 -9.07
C ARG A 290 -33.67 -12.41 -8.23
N LYS A 291 -33.40 -13.67 -8.57
CA LYS A 291 -33.90 -14.83 -7.80
C LYS A 291 -33.32 -14.84 -6.37
N LEU A 292 -32.02 -14.63 -6.23
CA LEU A 292 -31.35 -14.58 -4.93
C LEU A 292 -31.87 -13.42 -4.07
N LEU A 293 -32.05 -12.25 -4.68
CA LEU A 293 -32.56 -11.07 -3.98
C LEU A 293 -34.03 -11.26 -3.53
N ALA A 294 -34.86 -11.90 -4.37
CA ALA A 294 -36.22 -12.27 -3.99
C ALA A 294 -36.26 -13.30 -2.85
N MET A 295 -35.38 -14.32 -2.88
CA MET A 295 -35.23 -15.28 -1.80
C MET A 295 -34.79 -14.63 -0.48
N ALA A 296 -34.02 -13.54 -0.56
CA ALA A 296 -33.62 -12.74 0.59
C ALA A 296 -34.73 -11.80 1.11
N GLY A 297 -35.94 -11.83 0.52
CA GLY A 297 -37.08 -11.03 0.94
C GLY A 297 -37.25 -9.71 0.18
N TYR A 298 -36.50 -9.49 -0.90
CA TYR A 298 -36.49 -8.24 -1.66
C TYR A 298 -36.83 -8.47 -3.15
N PRO A 299 -38.03 -8.98 -3.48
CA PRO A 299 -38.42 -9.25 -4.85
C PRO A 299 -38.41 -7.97 -5.69
N ASN A 300 -37.64 -7.97 -6.78
CA ASN A 300 -37.41 -6.80 -7.63
C ASN A 300 -36.88 -5.58 -6.85
N GLY A 301 -36.14 -5.80 -5.77
CA GLY A 301 -35.61 -4.73 -4.91
C GLY A 301 -36.64 -4.10 -3.98
N ASN A 302 -37.91 -4.53 -4.01
CA ASN A 302 -38.95 -3.98 -3.15
C ASN A 302 -38.62 -4.23 -1.67
N GLY A 303 -38.64 -3.16 -0.87
CA GLY A 303 -38.31 -3.22 0.55
C GLY A 303 -36.81 -3.33 0.85
N PHE A 304 -35.94 -3.31 -0.17
CA PHE A 304 -34.50 -3.21 0.05
C PHE A 304 -34.18 -1.80 0.59
N PRO A 305 -33.47 -1.68 1.73
CA PRO A 305 -33.23 -0.39 2.34
C PRO A 305 -32.26 0.45 1.51
N GLU A 306 -32.39 1.77 1.62
CA GLU A 306 -31.35 2.67 1.15
C GLU A 306 -30.03 2.33 1.84
N THR A 307 -28.95 2.27 1.06
CA THR A 307 -27.62 1.90 1.55
C THR A 307 -26.59 2.88 1.04
N THR A 308 -25.57 3.13 1.87
CA THR A 308 -24.45 4.01 1.54
C THR A 308 -23.25 3.17 1.14
N ILE A 309 -22.70 3.44 -0.05
CA ILE A 309 -21.41 2.90 -0.47
C ILE A 309 -20.35 3.95 -0.17
N TYR A 310 -19.41 3.63 0.71
CA TYR A 310 -18.27 4.47 1.00
C TYR A 310 -17.19 4.25 -0.06
N VAL A 311 -16.72 5.33 -0.67
CA VAL A 311 -15.69 5.29 -1.72
C VAL A 311 -14.39 5.84 -1.16
N ASN A 312 -13.33 5.04 -1.22
CA ASN A 312 -11.98 5.52 -0.95
C ASN A 312 -11.44 6.24 -2.20
N GLY A 313 -11.92 7.46 -2.43
CA GLY A 313 -11.54 8.27 -3.59
C GLY A 313 -12.27 9.60 -3.63
N VAL A 314 -11.74 10.54 -4.41
CA VAL A 314 -12.39 11.82 -4.70
C VAL A 314 -13.32 11.71 -5.90
N GLU A 315 -14.25 12.64 -6.04
CA GLU A 315 -15.11 12.74 -7.23
C GLU A 315 -14.25 12.83 -8.50
N GLY A 316 -14.65 12.07 -9.54
CA GLY A 316 -13.92 11.98 -10.81
C GLY A 316 -12.70 11.05 -10.82
N SER A 317 -12.29 10.47 -9.69
CA SER A 317 -11.26 9.42 -9.66
C SER A 317 -11.75 8.09 -10.26
N LYS A 318 -10.83 7.19 -10.61
CA LYS A 318 -11.13 5.82 -11.03
C LYS A 318 -12.07 5.10 -10.05
N ASN A 319 -11.78 5.15 -8.74
CA ASN A 319 -12.60 4.50 -7.71
C ASN A 319 -14.02 5.05 -7.66
N HIS A 320 -14.18 6.37 -7.84
CA HIS A 320 -15.49 7.00 -7.94
C HIS A 320 -16.25 6.53 -9.19
N ALA A 321 -15.60 6.51 -10.35
CA ALA A 321 -16.19 6.05 -11.59
C ALA A 321 -16.59 4.56 -11.54
N LEU A 322 -15.76 3.71 -10.93
CA LEU A 322 -16.04 2.29 -10.68
C LEU A 322 -17.28 2.10 -9.81
N VAL A 323 -17.36 2.81 -8.67
CA VAL A 323 -18.54 2.70 -7.78
C VAL A 323 -19.79 3.26 -8.44
N LYS A 324 -19.68 4.36 -9.17
CA LYS A 324 -20.79 4.91 -9.95
C LYS A 324 -21.31 3.89 -10.96
N GLY A 325 -20.43 3.29 -11.76
CA GLY A 325 -20.78 2.26 -12.72
C GLY A 325 -21.42 1.04 -12.07
N PHE A 326 -20.87 0.59 -10.94
CA PHE A 326 -21.46 -0.47 -10.14
C PHE A 326 -22.91 -0.12 -9.73
N THR A 327 -23.15 1.09 -9.22
CA THR A 327 -24.50 1.52 -8.81
C THR A 327 -25.48 1.69 -9.97
N GLU A 328 -25.00 1.98 -11.17
CA GLU A 328 -25.85 2.09 -12.37
C GLU A 328 -26.19 0.70 -12.93
N LEU A 329 -25.25 -0.25 -12.92
CA LEU A 329 -25.45 -1.61 -13.44
C LEU A 329 -26.37 -2.48 -12.57
N ILE A 330 -26.50 -2.18 -11.27
CA ILE A 330 -27.38 -2.94 -10.36
C ILE A 330 -28.83 -2.44 -10.30
N LYS A 331 -29.13 -1.27 -10.89
CA LYS A 331 -30.48 -0.68 -10.91
C LYS A 331 -31.35 -1.33 -11.98
#